data_AF-A3D8M0-F1
#
_entry.id   AF-A3D8M0-F1
#
_cell.length_a   1.000
_cell.length_b   1.000
_cell.length_c   1.000
_cell.angle_alpha   90.00
_cell.angle_beta   90.00
_cell.angle_gamma   90.00
#
_symmetry.space_group_name_H-M   'P 1'
#
loop_
_entity.id
_entity.type
_entity.pdbx_description
1 polymer ?
#
loop_
_entity_poly.entity_id
_entity_poly.type
_entity_poly.pdbx_seq_one_letter_code
_entity_poly.pdbx_strand_id
1 'polypeptide(L)'
;MKALRAGLNAWGRYWAFQELGKGFTNRSACDKLGEVQVYGCALVRELSVPKQVVQFDRMIERLSPNCIRAIRTCYVCKGQWALMGFDSKKSYVYWLRRAEIQLAK
;
A
#
# COMPACT_ATOMS: atom_id res chain seq x y z
N MET A 1 15.10 -3.24 -13.39
CA MET A 1 14.41 -2.06 -12.82
C MET A 1 13.00 -1.82 -13.34
N LYS A 2 12.75 -1.72 -14.67
CA LYS A 2 11.39 -1.45 -15.20
C LYS A 2 10.33 -2.49 -14.77
N ALA A 3 10.66 -3.77 -14.86
CA ALA A 3 9.77 -4.86 -14.42
C ALA A 3 9.46 -4.82 -12.92
N LEU A 4 10.46 -4.57 -12.07
CA LEU A 4 10.29 -4.40 -10.62
C LEU A 4 9.31 -3.26 -10.31
N ARG A 5 9.48 -2.09 -10.94
CA ARG A 5 8.57 -0.95 -10.75
C ARG A 5 7.15 -1.24 -11.24
N ALA A 6 6.99 -1.99 -12.33
CA ALA A 6 5.67 -2.41 -12.80
C ALA A 6 4.97 -3.33 -11.78
N GLY A 7 5.70 -4.30 -11.21
CA GLY A 7 5.20 -5.17 -10.15
C GLY A 7 4.85 -4.40 -8.87
N LEU A 8 5.73 -3.51 -8.41
CA LEU A 8 5.47 -2.64 -7.26
C LEU A 8 4.29 -1.68 -7.49
N ASN A 9 4.06 -1.22 -8.71
CA ASN A 9 2.86 -0.45 -9.06
C ASN A 9 1.59 -1.28 -8.95
N ALA A 10 1.61 -2.54 -9.40
CA ALA A 10 0.45 -3.44 -9.26
C ALA A 10 0.17 -3.76 -7.78
N TRP A 11 1.22 -4.06 -7.01
CA TRP A 11 1.17 -4.25 -5.56
C TRP A 11 0.62 -3.02 -4.84
N GLY A 12 1.15 -1.84 -5.15
CA GLY A 12 0.74 -0.58 -4.52
C GLY A 12 -0.70 -0.19 -4.85
N ARG A 13 -1.15 -0.43 -6.09
CA ARG A 13 -2.55 -0.25 -6.49
C ARG A 13 -3.49 -1.20 -5.76
N TYR A 14 -3.09 -2.46 -5.58
CA TYR A 14 -3.89 -3.43 -4.83
C TYR A 14 -4.07 -2.96 -3.38
N TRP A 15 -2.99 -2.60 -2.69
CA TRP A 15 -3.07 -2.13 -1.31
C TRP A 15 -3.76 -0.78 -1.17
N ALA A 16 -3.51 0.17 -2.07
CA ALA A 16 -4.25 1.42 -2.10
C ALA A 16 -5.74 1.18 -2.32
N PHE A 17 -6.13 0.20 -3.15
CA PHE A 17 -7.52 -0.19 -3.33
C PHE A 17 -8.09 -0.92 -2.11
N GLN A 18 -7.32 -1.73 -1.39
CA GLN A 18 -7.81 -2.34 -0.14
C GLN A 18 -7.98 -1.28 0.96
N GLU A 19 -7.06 -0.32 1.07
CA GLU A 19 -7.07 0.74 2.09
C GLU A 19 -8.09 1.86 1.79
N LEU A 20 -8.33 2.19 0.51
CA LEU A 20 -9.23 3.29 0.07
C LEU A 20 -10.53 2.80 -0.60
N GLY A 21 -10.59 1.56 -1.06
CA GLY A 21 -11.54 1.06 -2.06
C GLY A 21 -12.69 0.20 -1.54
N LYS A 22 -12.98 0.25 -0.23
CA LYS A 22 -14.39 0.25 0.19
C LYS A 22 -14.82 1.68 0.47
N GLY A 23 -14.63 2.53 -0.53
CA GLY A 23 -15.29 3.82 -0.57
C GLY A 23 -16.78 3.64 -0.32
N PHE A 24 -17.34 4.55 0.46
CA PHE A 24 -18.76 4.76 0.70
C PHE A 24 -19.60 5.03 -0.58
N THR A 25 -19.06 4.70 -1.76
CA THR A 25 -19.52 5.12 -3.09
C THR A 25 -20.31 4.05 -3.85
N ASN A 26 -20.78 3.00 -3.18
CA ASN A 26 -21.72 2.04 -3.78
C ASN A 26 -22.94 1.71 -2.89
N ARG A 27 -23.24 2.54 -1.89
CA ARG A 27 -24.51 2.45 -1.16
C ARG A 27 -25.27 3.74 -1.41
N SER A 28 -26.34 3.65 -2.20
CA SER A 28 -27.29 4.73 -2.35
C SER A 28 -27.85 5.11 -0.97
N ALA A 29 -28.23 6.38 -0.76
CA ALA A 29 -28.79 6.82 0.51
C ALA A 29 -30.07 6.05 0.92
N CYS A 30 -30.68 5.30 0.00
CA CYS A 30 -31.89 4.51 0.24
C CYS A 30 -31.65 3.18 0.98
N ASP A 31 -30.42 2.66 1.05
CA ASP A 31 -30.13 1.39 1.76
C ASP A 31 -29.97 1.56 3.29
N LYS A 32 -30.15 2.78 3.82
CA LYS A 32 -29.81 3.17 5.21
C LYS A 32 -30.91 2.95 6.27
N LEU A 33 -31.94 2.13 6.01
CA LEU A 33 -33.01 1.92 7.00
C LEU A 33 -32.91 0.64 7.84
N GLY A 34 -31.84 -0.16 7.77
CA GLY A 34 -31.83 -1.44 8.49
C GLY A 34 -30.52 -1.95 9.08
N GLU A 35 -29.35 -1.42 8.72
CA GLU A 35 -28.09 -2.02 9.19
C GLU A 35 -27.40 -1.16 10.25
N VAL A 36 -27.34 -1.72 11.47
CA VAL A 36 -26.51 -1.23 12.57
C VAL A 36 -25.07 -1.09 12.07
N GLN A 37 -24.59 0.15 12.00
CA GLN A 37 -23.18 0.43 11.72
C GLN A 37 -22.34 -0.02 12.92
N VAL A 38 -21.83 -1.25 12.85
CA VAL A 38 -20.81 -1.73 13.78
C VAL A 38 -19.50 -1.00 13.47
N TYR A 39 -19.22 0.05 14.24
CA TYR A 39 -17.91 0.68 14.33
C TYR A 39 -16.92 -0.32 14.93
N GLY A 40 -16.18 -1.00 14.06
CA GLY A 40 -15.20 -1.99 14.47
C GLY A 40 -14.79 -2.84 13.27
N CYS A 41 -14.10 -2.23 12.30
CA CYS A 41 -13.57 -2.98 11.16
C CYS A 41 -12.35 -3.80 11.62
N ALA A 42 -12.64 -4.88 12.36
CA ALA A 42 -11.73 -6.00 12.46
C ALA A 42 -11.44 -6.46 11.02
N LEU A 43 -10.17 -6.37 10.63
CA LEU A 43 -9.59 -6.86 9.39
C LEU A 43 -9.78 -8.38 9.29
N VAL A 44 -11.00 -8.82 9.02
CA VAL A 44 -11.28 -10.18 8.61
C VAL A 44 -11.95 -10.09 7.26
N ARG A 45 -11.17 -10.41 6.21
CA ARG A 45 -11.67 -11.26 5.14
C ARG A 45 -10.51 -11.77 4.29
N GLU A 46 -10.16 -13.02 4.58
CA GLU A 46 -9.52 -13.95 3.66
C GLU A 46 -10.29 -13.95 2.31
N LEU A 47 -9.86 -13.11 1.39
CA LEU A 47 -10.11 -13.28 -0.04
C LEU A 47 -8.72 -13.41 -0.65
N SER A 48 -8.37 -14.65 -1.03
CA SER A 48 -7.06 -15.06 -1.56
C SER A 48 -6.26 -13.92 -2.19
N VAL A 49 -5.34 -13.34 -1.41
CA VAL A 49 -4.45 -12.27 -1.90
C VAL A 49 -3.73 -12.82 -3.13
N PRO A 50 -3.71 -12.10 -4.27
CA PRO A 50 -3.06 -12.59 -5.47
C PRO A 50 -1.61 -12.99 -5.18
N LYS A 51 -1.18 -14.16 -5.69
CA LYS A 51 0.16 -14.72 -5.39
C LYS A 51 1.30 -13.72 -5.62
N GLN A 52 1.17 -12.87 -6.64
CA GLN A 52 2.15 -11.82 -6.96
C GLN A 52 2.22 -10.75 -5.87
N VAL A 53 1.08 -10.35 -5.28
CA VAL A 53 1.05 -9.37 -4.18
C VAL A 53 1.74 -9.96 -2.95
N VAL A 54 1.42 -11.21 -2.59
CA VAL A 54 2.06 -11.92 -1.46
C VAL A 54 3.58 -12.06 -1.67
N GLN A 55 4.01 -12.30 -2.90
CA GLN A 55 5.44 -12.36 -3.22
C GLN A 55 6.11 -11.01 -2.95
N PHE A 56 5.52 -9.89 -3.38
CA PHE A 56 6.05 -8.56 -3.10
C PHE A 56 6.00 -8.21 -1.62
N ASP A 57 4.95 -8.60 -0.88
CA ASP A 57 4.88 -8.41 0.58
C ASP A 57 6.09 -9.06 1.26
N ARG A 58 6.36 -10.34 0.96
CA ARG A 58 7.51 -11.08 1.52
C ARG A 58 8.85 -10.45 1.14
N MET A 59 8.97 -9.90 -0.07
CA MET A 59 10.20 -9.22 -0.49
C MET A 59 10.38 -7.89 0.25
N ILE A 60 9.30 -7.13 0.45
CA ILE A 60 9.32 -5.84 1.12
C ILE A 60 9.57 -6.00 2.62
N GLU A 61 8.96 -7.01 3.27
CA GLU A 61 9.14 -7.31 4.70
C GLU A 61 10.60 -7.57 5.10
N ARG A 62 11.46 -7.99 4.16
CA ARG A 62 12.90 -8.20 4.39
C ARG A 62 13.71 -6.91 4.39
N LEU A 63 13.13 -5.78 3.97
CA LEU A 63 13.81 -4.50 3.90
C LEU A 63 13.85 -3.81 5.27
N SER A 64 14.76 -2.85 5.44
CA SER A 64 14.76 -2.00 6.63
C SER A 64 13.45 -1.19 6.75
N PRO A 65 13.00 -0.82 7.96
CA PRO A 65 11.75 -0.08 8.15
C PRO A 65 11.63 1.20 7.31
N ASN A 66 12.72 1.95 7.14
CA ASN A 66 12.74 3.16 6.31
C ASN A 66 12.59 2.87 4.82
N CYS A 67 13.15 1.75 4.34
CA CYS A 67 12.96 1.29 2.96
C CYS A 67 11.51 0.85 2.71
N ILE A 68 10.92 0.08 3.64
CA ILE A 68 9.50 -0.34 3.59
C ILE A 68 8.61 0.90 3.51
N ARG A 69 8.84 1.87 4.40
CA ARG A 69 8.12 3.14 4.44
C ARG A 69 8.24 3.91 3.13
N ALA A 70 9.45 3.98 2.54
CA ALA A 70 9.66 4.66 1.27
C ALA A 70 8.91 3.98 0.11
N ILE A 71 8.89 2.65 0.06
CA ILE A 71 8.14 1.87 -0.93
C ILE A 71 6.64 2.11 -0.80
N ARG A 72 6.08 2.00 0.43
CA ARG A 72 4.67 2.32 0.70
C ARG A 72 4.32 3.75 0.29
N THR A 73 5.19 4.70 0.65
CA THR A 73 5.02 6.12 0.28
C THR A 73 4.91 6.30 -1.23
N CYS A 74 5.80 5.68 -2.00
CA CYS A 74 5.85 5.83 -3.45
C CYS A 74 4.65 5.16 -4.14
N TYR A 75 4.35 3.92 -3.79
CA TYR A 75 3.46 3.05 -4.57
C TYR A 75 2.04 2.95 -4.02
N VAL A 76 1.84 3.20 -2.72
CA VAL A 76 0.51 3.20 -2.07
C VAL A 76 0.02 4.64 -1.86
N CYS A 77 0.85 5.47 -1.23
CA CYS A 77 0.45 6.83 -0.83
C CYS A 77 0.72 7.91 -1.91
N LYS A 78 0.92 7.53 -3.17
CA LYS A 78 1.14 8.44 -4.32
C LYS A 78 2.24 9.50 -4.10
N GLY A 79 3.28 9.16 -3.33
CA GLY A 79 4.43 10.04 -3.08
C GLY A 79 4.22 11.07 -1.98
N GLN A 80 3.23 10.91 -1.10
CA GLN A 80 2.99 11.78 0.07
C GLN A 80 4.03 11.56 1.19
N TRP A 81 5.30 11.86 0.89
CA TRP A 81 6.45 11.58 1.77
C TRP A 81 6.42 12.33 3.09
N ALA A 82 5.90 13.56 3.11
CA ALA A 82 5.79 14.36 4.34
C ALA A 82 4.84 13.71 5.35
N LEU A 83 3.70 13.18 4.89
CA LEU A 83 2.71 12.51 5.74
C LEU A 83 3.21 11.17 6.29
N MET A 84 4.18 10.56 5.61
CA MET A 84 4.77 9.28 6.00
C MET A 84 5.96 9.45 6.95
N GLY A 85 6.26 10.67 7.41
CA GLY A 85 7.30 10.93 8.41
C GLY A 85 8.71 10.94 7.85
N PHE A 86 8.89 11.41 6.61
CA PHE A 86 10.23 11.76 6.09
C PHE A 86 10.51 13.25 6.31
N ASP A 87 11.65 13.57 6.92
CA ASP A 87 12.06 14.95 7.21
C ASP A 87 12.26 15.79 5.94
N SER A 88 12.64 15.14 4.84
CA SER A 88 12.86 15.81 3.56
C SER A 88 12.61 14.89 2.37
N LYS A 89 12.27 15.51 1.23
CA LYS A 89 12.20 14.82 -0.07
C LYS A 89 13.52 14.10 -0.41
N LYS A 90 14.67 14.66 -0.05
CA LYS A 90 15.99 14.04 -0.29
C LYS A 90 16.14 12.73 0.47
N SER A 91 15.78 12.71 1.76
CA SER A 91 15.79 11.51 2.60
C SER A 91 14.89 10.42 2.02
N TYR A 92 13.66 10.78 1.65
CA TYR A 92 12.72 9.88 0.98
C TYR A 92 13.31 9.25 -0.29
N VAL A 93 13.86 10.07 -1.19
CA VAL A 93 14.44 9.58 -2.46
C VAL A 93 15.63 8.65 -2.22
N TYR A 94 16.47 8.95 -1.22
CA TYR A 94 17.58 8.08 -0.83
C TYR A 94 17.09 6.69 -0.40
N TRP A 95 16.12 6.63 0.52
CA TRP A 95 15.58 5.37 1.02
C TRP A 95 14.81 4.60 -0.06
N LEU A 96 14.07 5.29 -0.92
CA LEU A 96 13.40 4.67 -2.06
C LEU A 96 14.43 4.03 -3.01
N ARG A 97 15.49 4.75 -3.35
CA ARG A 97 16.53 4.24 -4.24
C ARG A 97 17.24 3.02 -3.63
N ARG A 98 17.54 3.08 -2.33
CA ARG A 98 18.14 1.98 -1.58
C ARG A 98 17.24 0.73 -1.58
N ALA A 99 15.94 0.92 -1.36
CA ALA A 99 14.95 -0.14 -1.39
C ALA A 99 14.86 -0.80 -2.78
N GLU A 100 14.80 0.00 -3.85
CA GLU A 100 14.74 -0.53 -5.22
C GLU A 100 15.99 -1.32 -5.58
N ILE A 101 17.18 -0.91 -5.12
CA ILE A 101 18.43 -1.65 -5.35
C ILE A 101 18.43 -2.98 -4.58
N GLN A 102 17.91 -3.01 -3.35
CA GLN A 102 17.82 -4.24 -2.55
C GLN A 102 16.81 -5.23 -3.14
N LEU A 103 15.69 -4.76 -3.68
CA LEU A 103 14.67 -5.60 -4.32
C LEU A 103 15.04 -6.06 -5.73
N ALA A 104 16.02 -5.42 -6.38
CA ALA A 104 16.48 -5.77 -7.71
C ALA A 104 17.65 -6.78 -7.71
N LYS A 105 18.18 -7.11 -6.53
CA LYS A 105 19.16 -8.18 -6.32
C LYS A 105 18.44 -9.51 -6.12
#